data_AF-A0A8X8D357-F1
#
_entry.id   AF-A0A8X8D357-F1
#
_cell.length_a   1.000
_cell.length_b   1.000
_cell.length_c   1.000
_cell.angle_alpha   90.00
_cell.angle_beta   90.00
_cell.angle_gamma   90.00
#
_symmetry.space_group_name_H-M   'P 1'
#
loop_
_entity.id
_entity.type
_entity.pdbx_description
1 polymer ?
#
loop_
_entity_poly.entity_id
_entity_poly.type
_entity_poly.pdbx_seq_one_letter_code
_entity_poly.pdbx_strand_id
1 'polypeptide(L)'
;MARTKQTARKSTGGKAPRKQLATKAARKSAPATGGVKKPHRFRPGTVALREIRKYQKSTELLIRKLPFQRLVREIAQDFKTDLRFQSSAVSALQEAAEAYLVGLFEDTNLCAIHAKRVTIMPKDIQLARRIRGIISLFPCLGPRFTYQNNSVNREGLRIEDETRLGSKAVKISKKLNEKEKQNSSKKKSGREMEEDNSSSSANLETSKADKSVWLMKCPVVVAKSWKNHTSPSSSDSAPLAKVVLSLDPLQSDDPSALQFTMEMARTEAGDVPKSYSLNMFKDFVPMCVFSETPQGKVAMEGKVEHKFDMKPHEQNIEEYHKLCRERTKKSMVKIRQIQVINNDRGVHMRPMPGMVGLISSSSKDKKRTQPVKQSDVKRTRRDRGELEDIMFKLFERQPNWALKQLVQETDQPAQFLKEILNELCVYNKRGTNQGTYELKPEYKKTVEDTGAE
;
A
#
# COMPACT_ATOMS: atom_id res chain seq x y z
N MET A 1 -12.18 -6.09 -85.55
CA MET A 1 -12.54 -4.69 -85.26
C MET A 1 -12.30 -4.42 -83.78
N ALA A 2 -11.73 -3.33 -83.28
CA ALA A 2 -10.89 -2.30 -83.84
C ALA A 2 -10.08 -1.71 -82.67
N ARG A 3 -8.81 -1.47 -82.95
CA ARG A 3 -7.73 -0.90 -82.14
C ARG A 3 -8.03 0.56 -81.75
N THR A 4 -7.94 0.92 -80.48
CA THR A 4 -7.94 2.33 -80.05
C THR A 4 -6.54 2.82 -79.65
N LYS A 5 -6.15 3.88 -80.36
CA LYS A 5 -4.88 4.61 -80.42
C LYS A 5 -4.42 5.22 -79.10
N GLN A 6 -3.10 5.21 -78.89
CA GLN A 6 -2.38 6.19 -78.07
C GLN A 6 -2.60 7.62 -78.59
N THR A 7 -2.70 8.59 -77.67
CA THR A 7 -2.30 9.98 -77.91
C THR A 7 -1.58 10.55 -76.67
N ALA A 8 -0.87 11.66 -76.88
CA ALA A 8 0.45 11.95 -76.32
C ALA A 8 0.50 12.67 -74.96
N ARG A 9 1.71 12.64 -74.38
CA ARG A 9 2.20 13.40 -73.22
C ARG A 9 1.85 14.89 -73.28
N LYS A 10 1.47 15.46 -72.14
CA LYS A 10 1.72 16.87 -71.79
C LYS A 10 2.50 16.96 -70.48
N SER A 11 3.79 17.25 -70.61
CA SER A 11 4.63 17.84 -69.57
C SER A 11 4.52 19.35 -69.66
N THR A 12 3.85 20.00 -68.71
CA THR A 12 3.88 21.46 -68.57
C THR A 12 3.65 21.84 -67.11
N GLY A 13 4.60 22.56 -66.53
CA GLY A 13 4.44 23.21 -65.24
C GLY A 13 5.74 23.41 -64.47
N GLY A 14 6.71 24.10 -65.08
CA GLY A 14 7.98 24.45 -64.45
C GLY A 14 7.78 25.21 -63.15
N LYS A 15 8.52 24.81 -62.11
CA LYS A 15 8.66 25.61 -60.88
C LYS A 15 9.24 26.97 -61.26
N ALA A 16 8.49 28.04 -60.96
CA ALA A 16 8.99 29.40 -61.03
C ALA A 16 10.33 29.52 -60.25
N PRO A 17 11.33 30.26 -60.77
CA PRO A 17 12.59 30.44 -60.06
C PRO A 17 12.31 31.25 -58.80
N ARG A 18 12.40 30.58 -57.65
CA ARG A 18 12.29 31.23 -56.34
C ARG A 18 13.43 32.22 -56.21
N LYS A 19 13.09 33.51 -56.27
CA LYS A 19 13.89 34.68 -55.93
C LYS A 19 14.94 34.32 -54.86
N GLN A 20 16.21 34.24 -55.25
CA GLN A 20 17.32 34.08 -54.31
C GLN A 20 17.41 35.38 -53.49
N LEU A 21 16.81 35.37 -52.30
CA LEU A 21 17.11 36.35 -51.28
C LEU A 21 18.57 36.14 -50.89
N ALA A 22 19.39 37.15 -51.19
CA ALA A 22 20.79 37.19 -50.84
C ALA A 22 20.98 36.76 -49.38
N THR A 23 21.69 35.65 -49.17
CA THR A 23 22.21 35.25 -47.86
C THR A 23 23.23 36.29 -47.44
N LYS A 24 22.75 37.34 -46.75
CA LYS A 24 23.59 38.25 -45.98
C LYS A 24 24.37 37.36 -45.01
N ALA A 25 25.68 37.25 -45.24
CA ALA A 25 26.57 36.48 -44.39
C ALA A 25 26.45 37.01 -42.96
N ALA A 26 25.70 36.29 -42.12
CA ALA A 26 25.68 36.54 -40.69
C ALA A 26 27.10 36.25 -40.20
N ARG A 27 27.80 37.30 -39.78
CA ARG A 27 29.08 37.21 -39.08
C ARG A 27 28.92 36.16 -37.98
N LYS A 28 29.72 35.09 -38.04
CA LYS A 28 29.85 34.13 -36.94
C LYS A 28 30.43 34.88 -35.74
N SER A 29 29.56 35.42 -34.89
CA SER A 29 29.96 35.85 -33.55
C SER A 29 30.36 34.60 -32.77
N ALA A 30 31.50 34.66 -32.09
CA ALA A 30 31.98 33.61 -31.19
C ALA A 30 30.87 33.18 -30.20
N PRO A 31 30.81 31.89 -29.82
CA PRO A 31 29.81 31.43 -28.87
C PRO A 31 30.04 32.14 -27.54
N ALA A 32 29.08 32.98 -27.13
CA ALA A 32 29.06 33.58 -25.83
C ALA A 32 29.04 32.47 -24.76
N THR A 33 30.19 32.30 -24.12
CA THR A 33 30.37 31.53 -22.90
C THR A 33 29.45 32.11 -21.82
N GLY A 34 28.63 31.27 -21.19
CA GLY A 34 28.02 31.59 -19.90
C GLY A 34 26.51 31.83 -19.83
N GLY A 35 25.72 31.47 -20.85
CA GLY A 35 24.26 31.44 -20.71
C GLY A 35 23.77 30.06 -20.27
N VAL A 36 23.27 29.91 -19.04
CA VAL A 36 22.52 28.70 -18.63
C VAL A 36 21.33 28.54 -19.57
N LYS A 37 21.39 27.58 -20.50
CA LYS A 37 20.29 27.28 -21.43
C LYS A 37 19.06 26.92 -20.60
N LYS A 38 17.99 27.71 -20.71
CA LYS A 38 16.70 27.39 -20.08
C LYS A 38 16.29 25.97 -20.47
N PRO A 39 15.90 25.11 -19.51
CA PRO A 39 15.52 23.74 -19.82
C PRO A 39 14.33 23.74 -20.77
N HIS A 40 14.51 23.11 -21.94
CA HIS A 40 13.46 23.00 -22.95
C HIS A 40 12.34 22.08 -22.43
N ARG A 41 11.17 22.63 -22.17
CA ARG A 41 9.98 21.86 -21.76
C ARG A 41 9.28 21.30 -22.98
N PHE A 42 9.31 19.98 -23.13
CA PHE A 42 8.56 19.29 -24.18
C PHE A 42 7.06 19.33 -23.90
N ARG A 43 6.25 19.25 -24.98
CA ARG A 43 4.80 19.07 -24.84
C ARG A 43 4.49 17.74 -24.14
N PRO A 44 3.41 17.66 -23.33
CA PRO A 44 2.98 16.43 -22.68
C PRO A 44 2.89 15.27 -23.69
N GLY A 45 3.36 14.08 -23.31
CA GLY A 45 3.37 12.89 -24.18
C GLY A 45 4.50 12.82 -25.21
N THR A 46 5.17 13.92 -25.55
CA THR A 46 6.26 13.93 -26.57
C THR A 46 7.46 13.08 -26.11
N VAL A 47 7.85 13.21 -24.84
CA VAL A 47 8.96 12.43 -24.27
C VAL A 47 8.57 10.96 -24.15
N ALA A 48 7.37 10.67 -23.63
CA ALA A 48 6.86 9.31 -23.47
C ALA A 48 6.79 8.55 -24.81
N LEU A 49 6.27 9.17 -25.88
CA LEU A 49 6.22 8.55 -27.21
C LEU A 49 7.62 8.28 -27.79
N ARG A 50 8.58 9.18 -27.51
CA ARG A 50 9.98 8.98 -27.93
C ARG A 50 10.61 7.80 -27.18
N GLU A 51 10.37 7.70 -25.87
CA GLU A 51 10.84 6.60 -25.03
C GLU A 51 10.23 5.26 -25.45
N ILE A 52 8.91 5.21 -25.70
CA ILE A 52 8.23 4.02 -26.22
C ILE A 52 8.88 3.55 -27.52
N ARG A 53 9.07 4.45 -28.49
CA ARG A 53 9.73 4.09 -29.76
C ARG A 53 11.18 3.66 -29.59
N LYS A 54 11.91 4.24 -28.64
CA LYS A 54 13.28 3.85 -28.31
C LYS A 54 13.30 2.42 -27.76
N TYR A 55 12.51 2.14 -26.71
CA TYR A 55 12.47 0.84 -26.05
C TYR A 55 11.83 -0.26 -26.91
N GLN A 56 10.95 0.06 -27.84
CA GLN A 56 10.45 -0.91 -28.81
C GLN A 56 11.48 -1.25 -29.90
N LYS A 57 12.47 -0.37 -30.14
CA LYS A 57 13.54 -0.60 -31.13
C LYS A 57 14.75 -1.32 -30.52
N SER A 58 14.94 -1.22 -29.21
CA SER A 58 16.08 -1.82 -28.49
C SER A 58 15.60 -2.85 -27.47
N THR A 59 16.26 -4.00 -27.38
CA THR A 59 16.01 -5.02 -26.36
C THR A 59 17.03 -4.96 -25.22
N GLU A 60 17.53 -3.77 -24.91
CA GLU A 60 18.49 -3.57 -23.82
C GLU A 60 17.80 -3.75 -22.45
N LEU A 61 18.52 -4.35 -21.50
CA LEU A 61 18.04 -4.51 -20.12
C LEU A 61 17.83 -3.14 -19.45
N LEU A 62 16.64 -2.93 -18.91
CA LEU A 62 16.21 -1.66 -18.32
C LEU A 62 16.53 -1.56 -16.83
N ILE A 63 16.63 -2.70 -16.13
CA ILE A 63 16.97 -2.71 -14.71
C ILE A 63 18.48 -2.52 -14.54
N ARG A 64 18.88 -1.67 -13.59
CA ARG A 64 20.30 -1.49 -13.29
C ARG A 64 20.88 -2.77 -12.68
N LYS A 65 22.00 -3.26 -13.23
CA LYS A 65 22.63 -4.53 -12.83
C LYS A 65 22.99 -4.61 -11.34
N LEU A 66 23.57 -3.54 -10.77
CA LEU A 66 24.07 -3.56 -9.38
C LEU A 66 22.95 -3.72 -8.33
N PRO A 67 21.85 -2.94 -8.35
CA PRO A 67 20.70 -3.19 -7.47
C PRO A 67 20.08 -4.58 -7.65
N PHE A 68 19.93 -5.05 -8.90
CA PHE A 68 19.37 -6.38 -9.17
C PHE A 68 20.27 -7.49 -8.58
N GLN A 69 21.59 -7.37 -8.76
CA GLN A 69 22.55 -8.30 -8.17
C GLN A 69 22.49 -8.34 -6.64
N ARG A 70 22.29 -7.18 -5.98
CA ARG A 70 22.13 -7.13 -4.51
C ARG A 70 20.88 -7.88 -4.08
N LEU A 71 19.76 -7.68 -4.77
CA LEU A 71 18.50 -8.37 -4.51
C LEU A 71 18.61 -9.89 -4.70
N VAL A 72 19.27 -10.33 -5.78
CA VAL A 72 19.51 -11.77 -6.02
C VAL A 72 20.30 -12.39 -4.87
N ARG A 73 21.32 -11.69 -4.35
CA ARG A 73 22.14 -12.18 -3.23
C ARG A 73 21.37 -12.18 -1.91
N GLU A 74 20.56 -11.15 -1.66
CA GLU A 74 19.68 -11.08 -0.50
C GLU A 74 18.72 -12.28 -0.46
N ILE A 75 17.99 -12.53 -1.55
CA ILE A 75 17.05 -13.65 -1.64
C ILE A 75 17.79 -14.99 -1.54
N ALA A 76 18.95 -15.12 -2.16
CA ALA A 76 19.69 -16.37 -2.15
C ALA A 76 20.25 -16.74 -0.77
N GLN A 77 20.56 -15.73 0.06
CA GLN A 77 21.05 -15.92 1.41
C GLN A 77 20.04 -16.68 2.29
N ASP A 78 18.74 -16.51 2.04
CA ASP A 78 17.67 -17.22 2.76
C ASP A 78 17.65 -18.72 2.46
N PHE A 79 18.23 -19.15 1.33
CA PHE A 79 18.29 -20.57 0.93
C PHE A 79 19.61 -21.22 1.32
N LYS A 80 20.74 -20.53 1.08
CA LYS A 80 22.07 -21.04 1.42
C LYS A 80 23.05 -19.89 1.63
N THR A 81 23.80 -19.96 2.73
CA THR A 81 24.84 -18.97 3.05
C THR A 81 26.06 -19.14 2.13
N ASP A 82 26.75 -18.03 1.84
CA ASP A 82 28.03 -17.97 1.11
C ASP A 82 28.02 -18.43 -0.36
N LEU A 83 26.90 -18.18 -1.07
CA LEU A 83 26.81 -18.41 -2.52
C LEU A 83 27.62 -17.39 -3.33
N ARG A 84 28.60 -17.89 -4.11
CA ARG A 84 29.33 -17.08 -5.11
C ARG A 84 28.62 -17.17 -6.46
N PHE A 85 28.04 -16.05 -6.89
CA PHE A 85 27.40 -15.92 -8.19
C PHE A 85 28.39 -15.59 -9.31
N GLN A 86 28.34 -16.35 -10.40
CA GLN A 86 28.97 -16.00 -11.67
C GLN A 86 28.24 -14.83 -12.34
N SER A 87 28.97 -13.98 -13.07
CA SER A 87 28.40 -12.81 -13.77
C SER A 87 27.38 -13.18 -14.85
N SER A 88 27.58 -14.31 -15.54
CA SER A 88 26.65 -14.86 -16.53
C SER A 88 25.33 -15.32 -15.88
N ALA A 89 25.40 -15.98 -14.72
CA ALA A 89 24.22 -16.42 -13.98
C ALA A 89 23.34 -15.25 -13.53
N VAL A 90 23.95 -14.18 -13.01
CA VAL A 90 23.21 -12.95 -12.64
C VAL A 90 22.58 -12.30 -13.87
N SER A 91 23.28 -12.30 -15.01
CA SER A 91 22.74 -11.74 -16.26
C SER A 91 21.56 -12.55 -16.78
N ALA A 92 21.63 -13.89 -16.74
CA ALA A 92 20.53 -14.77 -17.13
C ALA A 92 19.30 -14.61 -16.23
N LEU A 93 19.50 -14.50 -14.91
CA LEU A 93 18.42 -14.20 -13.97
C LEU A 93 17.76 -12.84 -14.25
N GLN A 94 18.56 -11.83 -14.60
CA GLN A 94 18.05 -10.51 -14.94
C GLN A 94 17.23 -10.55 -16.23
N GLU A 95 17.74 -11.21 -17.27
CA GLU A 95 17.05 -11.36 -18.54
C GLU A 95 15.72 -12.10 -18.37
N ALA A 96 15.71 -13.21 -17.62
CA ALA A 96 14.49 -13.96 -17.32
C ALA A 96 13.47 -13.11 -16.53
N ALA A 97 13.93 -12.34 -15.54
CA ALA A 97 13.06 -11.48 -14.74
C ALA A 97 12.45 -10.34 -15.57
N GLU A 98 13.25 -9.67 -16.41
CA GLU A 98 12.78 -8.58 -17.27
C GLU A 98 11.84 -9.10 -18.37
N ALA A 99 12.15 -10.23 -19.00
CA ALA A 99 11.26 -10.86 -19.99
C ALA A 99 9.90 -11.21 -19.37
N TYR A 100 9.90 -11.76 -18.16
CA TYR A 100 8.68 -12.05 -17.42
C TYR A 100 7.85 -10.79 -17.12
N LEU A 101 8.50 -9.72 -16.65
CA LEU A 101 7.83 -8.44 -16.33
C LEU A 101 7.27 -7.77 -17.59
N VAL A 102 8.00 -7.77 -18.71
CA VAL A 102 7.54 -7.22 -19.99
C VAL A 102 6.26 -7.93 -20.43
N GLY A 103 6.26 -9.27 -20.42
CA GLY A 103 5.06 -10.04 -20.72
C GLY A 103 3.91 -9.69 -19.76
N LEU A 104 4.18 -9.62 -18.45
CA LEU A 104 3.13 -9.31 -17.48
C LEU A 104 2.51 -7.92 -17.73
N PHE A 105 3.33 -6.94 -18.10
CA PHE A 105 2.86 -5.59 -18.42
C PHE A 105 2.11 -5.52 -19.75
N GLU A 106 2.43 -6.38 -20.73
CA GLU A 106 1.66 -6.51 -21.96
C GLU A 106 0.22 -6.96 -21.66
N ASP A 107 0.04 -8.03 -20.87
CA ASP A 107 -1.28 -8.49 -20.46
C ASP A 107 -2.02 -7.46 -19.61
N THR A 108 -1.30 -6.78 -18.72
CA THR A 108 -1.85 -5.68 -17.91
C THR A 108 -2.36 -4.55 -18.78
N ASN A 109 -1.61 -4.20 -19.83
CA ASN A 109 -1.99 -3.17 -20.78
C ASN A 109 -3.24 -3.60 -21.58
N LEU A 110 -3.31 -4.86 -22.02
CA LEU A 110 -4.51 -5.41 -22.66
C LEU A 110 -5.73 -5.35 -21.73
N CYS A 111 -5.56 -5.65 -20.44
CA CYS A 111 -6.63 -5.51 -19.44
C CYS A 111 -7.10 -4.05 -19.27
N ALA A 112 -6.17 -3.09 -19.30
CA ALA A 112 -6.51 -1.67 -19.22
C ALA A 112 -7.27 -1.20 -20.47
N ILE A 113 -6.84 -1.62 -21.67
CA ILE A 113 -7.50 -1.33 -22.95
C ILE A 113 -8.89 -1.95 -23.00
N HIS A 114 -9.06 -3.19 -22.53
CA HIS A 114 -10.35 -3.86 -22.42
C HIS A 114 -11.34 -3.04 -21.55
N ALA A 115 -10.83 -2.40 -20.51
CA ALA A 115 -11.59 -1.50 -19.64
C ALA A 115 -11.70 -0.05 -20.16
N LYS A 116 -11.36 0.22 -21.44
CA LYS A 116 -11.37 1.54 -22.09
C LYS A 116 -10.52 2.61 -21.39
N ARG A 117 -9.40 2.21 -20.77
CA ARG A 117 -8.45 3.11 -20.10
C ARG A 117 -7.09 3.08 -20.79
N VAL A 118 -6.40 4.22 -20.76
CA VAL A 118 -5.00 4.37 -21.23
C VAL A 118 -4.01 4.15 -20.08
N THR A 119 -4.46 4.32 -18.83
CA THR A 119 -3.62 4.19 -17.64
C THR A 119 -3.80 2.81 -17.00
N ILE A 120 -2.69 2.09 -16.85
CA ILE A 120 -2.63 0.83 -16.09
C ILE A 120 -2.89 1.09 -14.60
N MET A 121 -3.65 0.22 -13.96
CA MET A 121 -3.95 0.28 -12.54
C MET A 121 -3.55 -1.02 -11.83
N PRO A 122 -3.34 -1.02 -10.50
CA PRO A 122 -2.99 -2.23 -9.75
C PRO A 122 -3.97 -3.40 -9.95
N LYS A 123 -5.25 -3.11 -10.15
CA LYS A 123 -6.29 -4.11 -10.45
C LYS A 123 -6.05 -4.85 -11.78
N ASP A 124 -5.44 -4.19 -12.76
CA ASP A 124 -5.13 -4.78 -14.07
C ASP A 124 -3.96 -5.76 -13.93
N ILE A 125 -2.95 -5.39 -13.14
CA ILE A 125 -1.80 -6.26 -12.84
C ILE A 125 -2.28 -7.50 -12.06
N GLN A 126 -3.13 -7.30 -11.06
CA GLN A 126 -3.70 -8.41 -10.28
C GLN A 126 -4.53 -9.35 -11.15
N LEU A 127 -5.31 -8.81 -12.08
CA LEU A 127 -6.09 -9.59 -13.04
C LEU A 127 -5.17 -10.38 -13.98
N ALA A 128 -4.17 -9.74 -14.57
CA ALA A 128 -3.18 -10.38 -15.45
C ALA A 128 -2.44 -11.52 -14.73
N ARG A 129 -1.98 -11.30 -13.48
CA ARG A 129 -1.35 -12.36 -12.66
C ARG A 129 -2.29 -13.52 -12.35
N ARG A 130 -3.59 -13.25 -12.16
CA ARG A 130 -4.60 -14.28 -11.91
C ARG A 130 -4.88 -15.13 -13.14
N ILE A 131 -4.98 -14.50 -14.31
CA ILE A 131 -5.20 -15.18 -15.59
C ILE A 131 -3.99 -16.05 -15.95
N ARG A 132 -2.77 -15.56 -15.73
CA ARG A 132 -1.53 -16.32 -15.94
C ARG A 132 -1.31 -17.50 -14.98
N GLY A 133 -2.12 -17.65 -13.92
CA GLY A 133 -1.97 -18.74 -12.96
C GLY A 133 -0.79 -18.61 -11.99
N ILE A 134 -0.18 -17.42 -11.85
CA ILE A 134 1.07 -17.20 -11.08
C ILE A 134 0.79 -16.97 -9.57
N ILE A 135 -0.46 -17.14 -9.15
CA ILE A 135 -0.91 -16.98 -7.76
C ILE A 135 -0.81 -18.33 -7.01
N SER A 136 0.34 -19.00 -7.09
CA SER A 136 0.65 -20.15 -6.24
C SER A 136 1.93 -19.97 -5.41
N LEU A 137 2.72 -18.91 -5.62
CA LEU A 137 4.03 -18.77 -4.98
C LEU A 137 4.22 -17.59 -4.02
N PHE A 138 3.29 -16.63 -3.92
CA PHE A 138 3.37 -15.59 -2.88
C PHE A 138 1.96 -15.24 -2.37
N PRO A 139 1.55 -15.73 -1.18
CA PRO A 139 0.34 -15.25 -0.55
C PRO A 139 0.52 -13.78 -0.19
N CYS A 140 -0.47 -13.00 -0.59
CA CYS A 140 -0.65 -11.60 -0.29
C CYS A 140 -0.55 -11.37 1.23
N LEU A 141 0.55 -10.80 1.70
CA LEU A 141 0.58 -10.13 2.99
C LEU A 141 -0.33 -8.89 2.90
N GLY A 142 -1.50 -9.00 3.51
CA GLY A 142 -2.35 -7.86 3.88
C GLY A 142 -1.94 -7.30 5.24
N PRO A 143 -2.29 -6.04 5.55
CA PRO A 143 -1.67 -5.28 6.63
C PRO A 143 -2.37 -5.52 7.97
N ARG A 144 -1.63 -6.05 8.94
CA ARG A 144 -1.75 -5.89 10.41
C ARG A 144 -1.18 -7.13 11.06
N PHE A 145 0.02 -7.04 11.62
CA PHE A 145 0.24 -7.33 13.04
C PHE A 145 1.61 -6.79 13.42
N THR A 146 1.65 -6.22 14.61
CA THR A 146 2.70 -5.42 15.21
C THR A 146 4.02 -6.15 15.33
N TYR A 147 5.09 -5.46 14.96
CA TYR A 147 6.46 -5.78 15.31
C TYR A 147 6.62 -5.53 16.82
N GLN A 148 6.92 -6.56 17.60
CA GLN A 148 7.48 -6.40 18.93
C GLN A 148 8.73 -7.26 19.01
N ASN A 149 9.88 -6.57 18.96
CA ASN A 149 11.17 -7.12 19.29
C ASN A 149 11.19 -7.56 20.75
N ASN A 150 11.74 -8.74 21.00
CA ASN A 150 12.60 -9.11 22.13
C ASN A 150 13.31 -10.40 21.68
N SER A 151 14.54 -10.34 21.15
CA SER A 151 15.79 -10.28 21.90
C SER A 151 15.96 -11.46 22.87
N VAL A 152 16.90 -12.35 22.54
CA VAL A 152 18.06 -12.75 23.35
C VAL A 152 18.37 -14.27 23.23
N ASN A 153 19.57 -14.52 22.65
CA ASN A 153 20.53 -15.63 22.84
C ASN A 153 20.16 -17.06 22.42
N ARG A 154 20.81 -17.60 21.37
CA ARG A 154 22.19 -18.16 21.31
C ARG A 154 22.31 -19.48 22.06
N GLU A 155 22.39 -20.58 21.31
CA GLU A 155 23.52 -21.52 21.21
C GLU A 155 23.39 -22.13 19.79
N GLY A 156 24.37 -22.19 18.88
CA GLY A 156 25.81 -22.28 19.04
C GLY A 156 26.25 -23.72 18.78
N LEU A 157 26.17 -24.25 17.55
CA LEU A 157 26.88 -25.48 17.21
C LEU A 157 27.43 -25.51 15.79
N ARG A 158 28.77 -25.47 15.77
CA ARG A 158 29.71 -25.83 14.70
C ARG A 158 29.25 -27.04 13.89
N ILE A 159 29.43 -26.98 12.57
CA ILE A 159 29.76 -28.16 11.76
C ILE A 159 31.00 -27.79 10.95
N GLU A 160 32.05 -28.56 11.19
CA GLU A 160 33.32 -28.52 10.46
C GLU A 160 33.13 -29.08 9.05
N ASP A 161 33.91 -28.52 8.12
CA ASP A 161 34.04 -28.95 6.74
C ASP A 161 34.70 -30.33 6.59
N GLU A 162 34.54 -30.86 5.39
CA GLU A 162 35.25 -31.95 4.73
C GLU A 162 34.73 -33.39 4.91
N THR A 163 33.83 -33.72 3.97
CA THR A 163 33.84 -34.99 3.27
C THR A 163 35.23 -35.35 2.72
N ARG A 164 35.86 -36.40 3.25
CA ARG A 164 36.68 -37.29 2.44
C ARG A 164 36.83 -38.66 3.09
N LEU A 165 36.73 -39.68 2.22
CA LEU A 165 37.07 -41.08 2.41
C LEU A 165 35.95 -41.96 2.98
N GLY A 166 35.22 -42.55 2.02
CA GLY A 166 34.60 -43.85 2.20
C GLY A 166 35.61 -44.92 2.66
N SER A 167 35.04 -46.06 3.05
CA SER A 167 35.74 -47.31 3.41
C SER A 167 36.11 -47.54 4.89
N LYS A 168 35.38 -46.95 5.86
CA LYS A 168 35.43 -47.37 7.29
C LYS A 168 34.09 -47.70 7.95
N ALA A 169 32.96 -47.49 7.28
CA ALA A 169 31.62 -47.66 7.86
C ALA A 169 31.19 -49.12 8.13
N VAL A 170 31.89 -50.13 7.58
CA VAL A 170 31.52 -51.55 7.79
C VAL A 170 32.19 -52.16 9.04
N LYS A 171 33.18 -51.49 9.66
CA LYS A 171 33.90 -52.02 10.85
C LYS A 171 33.45 -51.41 12.20
N ILE A 172 32.60 -50.38 12.20
CA ILE A 172 32.10 -49.74 13.43
C ILE A 172 30.75 -50.33 13.86
N SER A 173 29.95 -50.85 12.93
CA SER A 173 28.65 -51.47 13.25
C SER A 173 28.75 -52.82 13.98
N LYS A 174 29.92 -53.49 13.99
CA LYS A 174 30.13 -54.73 14.76
C LYS A 174 30.71 -54.49 16.17
N LYS A 175 31.17 -53.28 16.50
CA LYS A 175 31.81 -52.97 17.80
C LYS A 175 30.89 -52.24 18.79
N LEU A 176 29.69 -51.84 18.38
CA LEU A 176 28.68 -51.23 19.25
C LEU A 176 27.68 -52.25 19.82
N ASN A 177 27.47 -53.40 19.16
CA ASN A 177 26.59 -54.47 19.69
C ASN A 177 27.21 -55.34 20.80
N GLU A 178 28.52 -55.22 21.06
CA GLU A 178 29.17 -55.90 22.19
C GLU A 178 29.22 -55.04 23.47
N LYS A 179 29.00 -53.72 23.37
CA LYS A 179 29.04 -52.81 24.53
C LYS A 179 27.69 -52.61 25.23
N GLU A 180 26.57 -52.96 24.60
CA GLU A 180 25.25 -52.92 25.26
C GLU A 180 24.93 -54.16 26.11
N LYS A 181 25.69 -55.26 25.98
CA LYS A 181 25.53 -56.46 26.83
C LYS A 181 26.30 -56.44 28.16
N GLN A 182 27.14 -55.43 28.41
CA GLN A 182 27.93 -55.34 29.65
C GLN A 182 27.45 -54.27 30.66
N ASN A 183 26.44 -53.46 30.32
CA ASN A 183 25.92 -52.42 31.23
C ASN A 183 24.59 -52.76 31.93
N SER A 184 24.07 -53.99 31.78
CA SER A 184 22.86 -54.43 32.50
C SER A 184 23.12 -55.09 33.87
N SER A 185 24.37 -55.10 34.35
CA SER A 185 24.75 -55.75 35.61
C SER A 185 25.51 -54.83 36.57
N LYS A 186 24.98 -53.62 36.87
CA LYS A 186 25.40 -52.86 38.07
C LYS A 186 24.46 -51.69 38.42
N LYS A 187 23.39 -51.96 39.17
CA LYS A 187 23.00 -51.20 40.39
C LYS A 187 21.68 -51.73 40.94
N LYS A 188 21.79 -52.52 42.01
CA LYS A 188 20.71 -52.82 42.94
C LYS A 188 21.28 -52.54 44.33
N SER A 189 21.04 -51.34 44.86
CA SER A 189 21.04 -51.04 46.30
C SER A 189 20.49 -49.63 46.50
N GLY A 190 19.47 -49.51 47.34
CA GLY A 190 18.55 -48.39 47.35
C GLY A 190 18.89 -47.24 48.28
N ARG A 191 17.94 -46.30 48.32
CA ARG A 191 17.51 -45.53 49.49
C ARG A 191 16.27 -44.73 49.10
N GLU A 192 15.19 -44.97 49.83
CA GLU A 192 14.01 -44.11 49.91
C GLU A 192 14.40 -42.76 50.52
N MET A 193 13.89 -41.68 49.95
CA MET A 193 13.57 -40.44 50.65
C MET A 193 12.40 -39.78 49.92
N GLU A 194 11.30 -39.62 50.64
CA GLU A 194 10.17 -38.77 50.31
C GLU A 194 10.62 -37.31 50.30
N GLU A 195 10.27 -36.56 49.25
CA GLU A 195 10.12 -35.11 49.31
C GLU A 195 8.89 -34.70 48.51
N ASP A 196 7.81 -34.43 49.25
CA ASP A 196 6.76 -33.51 48.82
C ASP A 196 7.38 -32.11 48.68
N ASN A 197 7.42 -31.55 47.47
CA ASN A 197 7.16 -30.12 47.33
C ASN A 197 6.72 -29.71 45.94
N SER A 198 5.64 -28.92 45.93
CA SER A 198 4.99 -28.34 44.78
C SER A 198 5.94 -27.49 43.93
N SER A 199 6.21 -27.93 42.71
CA SER A 199 6.47 -27.03 41.59
C SER A 199 5.74 -27.60 40.38
N SER A 200 4.89 -26.79 39.76
CA SER A 200 4.16 -27.13 38.54
C SER A 200 5.15 -27.24 37.37
N SER A 201 5.94 -28.32 37.35
CA SER A 201 6.74 -28.70 36.18
C SER A 201 5.76 -29.09 35.09
N ALA A 202 5.74 -28.34 33.98
CA ALA A 202 5.04 -28.71 32.77
C ALA A 202 5.67 -29.98 32.17
N ASN A 203 5.34 -31.14 32.77
CA ASN A 203 5.83 -32.43 32.32
C ASN A 203 5.12 -32.79 31.01
N LEU A 204 5.90 -32.91 29.94
CA LEU A 204 5.42 -33.33 28.63
C LEU A 204 5.21 -34.85 28.63
N GLU A 205 3.98 -35.29 28.36
CA GLU A 205 3.69 -36.72 28.22
C GLU A 205 4.20 -37.25 26.87
N THR A 206 5.06 -38.26 26.86
CA THR A 206 5.70 -38.80 25.64
C THR A 206 5.22 -40.21 25.27
N SER A 207 4.12 -40.69 25.85
CA SER A 207 3.61 -42.07 25.68
C SER A 207 3.31 -42.44 24.22
N LYS A 208 2.99 -41.46 23.37
CA LYS A 208 2.67 -41.66 21.95
C LYS A 208 3.75 -41.13 21.00
N ALA A 209 4.95 -40.84 21.50
CA ALA A 209 6.02 -40.22 20.71
C ALA A 209 6.44 -41.02 19.47
N ASP A 210 6.29 -42.35 19.48
CA ASP A 210 6.64 -43.22 18.36
C ASP A 210 5.47 -43.53 17.42
N LYS A 211 4.30 -42.93 17.63
CA LYS A 211 3.15 -43.09 16.74
C LYS A 211 3.40 -42.35 15.43
N SER A 212 3.27 -43.05 14.30
CA SER A 212 3.27 -42.43 12.98
C SER A 212 1.93 -41.72 12.70
N VAL A 213 2.00 -40.48 12.24
CA VAL A 213 0.84 -39.67 11.86
C VAL A 213 1.05 -39.12 10.44
N TRP A 214 -0.04 -39.01 9.68
CA TRP A 214 -0.01 -38.37 8.36
C TRP A 214 -0.51 -36.94 8.44
N LEU A 215 0.22 -36.03 7.81
CA LEU A 215 -0.17 -34.62 7.70
C LEU A 215 -0.74 -34.35 6.31
N MET A 216 -1.99 -33.92 6.24
CA MET A 216 -2.63 -33.59 4.97
C MET A 216 -3.07 -32.13 4.93
N LYS A 217 -2.68 -31.41 3.89
CA LYS A 217 -3.22 -30.09 3.56
C LYS A 217 -4.56 -30.25 2.84
N CYS A 218 -5.60 -29.68 3.41
CA CYS A 218 -7.00 -29.85 2.96
C CYS A 218 -7.59 -28.52 2.44
N PRO A 219 -8.23 -28.49 1.25
CA PRO A 219 -9.02 -27.35 0.80
C PRO A 219 -10.08 -26.93 1.81
N VAL A 220 -10.22 -25.62 2.03
CA VAL A 220 -11.13 -25.03 3.03
C VAL A 220 -12.58 -25.50 2.85
N VAL A 221 -13.00 -25.81 1.62
CA VAL A 221 -14.33 -26.32 1.30
C VAL A 221 -14.61 -27.65 1.98
N VAL A 222 -13.65 -28.56 1.88
CA VAL A 222 -13.74 -29.91 2.43
C VAL A 222 -13.67 -29.85 3.95
N ALA A 223 -12.76 -29.05 4.50
CA ALA A 223 -12.67 -28.82 5.94
C ALA A 223 -13.97 -28.23 6.53
N LYS A 224 -14.65 -27.32 5.82
CA LYS A 224 -15.96 -26.79 6.22
C LYS A 224 -17.06 -27.85 6.15
N SER A 225 -17.05 -28.68 5.10
CA SER A 225 -18.00 -29.79 4.98
C SER A 225 -17.88 -30.75 6.17
N TRP A 226 -16.67 -31.21 6.49
CA TRP A 226 -16.43 -32.11 7.64
C TRP A 226 -16.83 -31.51 8.99
N LYS A 227 -16.64 -30.19 9.18
CA LYS A 227 -17.10 -29.49 10.38
C LYS A 227 -18.63 -29.40 10.48
N ASN A 228 -19.33 -29.32 9.36
CA ASN A 228 -20.80 -29.27 9.37
C ASN A 228 -21.43 -30.64 9.64
N HIS A 229 -20.73 -31.73 9.28
CA HIS A 229 -21.19 -33.10 9.53
C HIS A 229 -20.92 -33.60 10.96
N THR A 230 -20.16 -32.85 11.77
CA THR A 230 -19.88 -33.18 13.17
C THR A 230 -20.94 -32.54 14.08
N SER A 231 -22.16 -33.07 14.03
CA SER A 231 -23.21 -32.76 15.02
C SER A 231 -23.03 -33.64 16.27
N PRO A 232 -23.17 -33.09 17.49
CA PRO A 232 -22.83 -33.79 18.73
C PRO A 232 -23.90 -34.80 19.24
N SER A 233 -24.86 -35.22 18.41
CA SER A 233 -26.08 -35.91 18.89
C SER A 233 -26.47 -37.21 18.18
N SER A 234 -25.57 -37.92 17.50
CA SER A 234 -25.88 -39.28 17.03
C SER A 234 -24.71 -40.22 17.20
N SER A 235 -24.95 -41.33 17.89
CA SER A 235 -24.03 -42.43 18.19
C SER A 235 -23.53 -43.22 16.97
N ASP A 236 -23.87 -42.81 15.75
CA ASP A 236 -23.37 -43.37 14.50
C ASP A 236 -22.52 -42.31 13.78
N SER A 237 -21.19 -42.45 13.83
CA SER A 237 -20.30 -41.62 13.00
C SER A 237 -20.35 -42.14 11.56
N ALA A 238 -21.20 -41.57 10.72
CA ALA A 238 -21.19 -41.86 9.30
C ALA A 238 -19.79 -41.56 8.70
N PRO A 239 -19.23 -42.43 7.85
CA PRO A 239 -17.92 -42.20 7.25
C PRO A 239 -17.93 -40.92 6.41
N LEU A 240 -16.98 -40.02 6.67
CA LEU A 240 -16.91 -38.71 6.00
C LEU A 240 -16.27 -38.78 4.60
N ALA A 241 -15.31 -39.68 4.43
CA ALA A 241 -14.59 -39.88 3.18
C ALA A 241 -13.84 -41.23 3.20
N LYS A 242 -13.47 -41.72 2.01
CA LYS A 242 -12.70 -42.95 1.80
C LYS A 242 -11.37 -42.60 1.12
N VAL A 243 -10.26 -43.01 1.73
CA VAL A 243 -8.94 -42.96 1.09
C VAL A 243 -8.78 -44.23 0.26
N VAL A 244 -8.47 -44.07 -1.02
CA VAL A 244 -8.21 -45.16 -1.96
C VAL A 244 -6.75 -45.10 -2.35
N LEU A 245 -6.04 -46.20 -2.11
CA LEU A 245 -4.69 -46.42 -2.60
C LEU A 245 -4.76 -47.29 -3.85
N SER A 246 -4.29 -46.76 -4.98
CA SER A 246 -4.15 -47.47 -6.24
C SER A 246 -2.67 -47.74 -6.49
N LEU A 247 -2.36 -48.99 -6.83
CA LEU A 247 -1.02 -49.46 -7.15
C LEU A 247 -1.05 -50.04 -8.56
N ASP A 248 -0.21 -49.55 -9.47
CA ASP A 248 0.01 -50.20 -10.76
C ASP A 248 1.11 -51.26 -10.63
N PRO A 249 0.78 -52.57 -10.71
CA PRO A 249 1.75 -53.65 -10.54
C PRO A 249 2.79 -53.73 -11.67
N LEU A 250 2.57 -53.06 -12.81
CA LEU A 250 3.51 -53.05 -13.93
C LEU A 250 4.59 -51.96 -13.81
N GLN A 251 4.42 -51.03 -12.86
CA GLN A 251 5.36 -49.94 -12.58
C GLN A 251 5.83 -49.95 -11.11
N SER A 252 6.02 -51.13 -10.51
CA SER A 252 6.35 -51.28 -9.08
C SER A 252 7.58 -50.50 -8.60
N ASP A 253 8.51 -50.18 -9.51
CA ASP A 253 9.77 -49.50 -9.20
C ASP A 253 9.68 -47.96 -9.29
N ASP A 254 8.59 -47.40 -9.82
CA ASP A 254 8.38 -45.95 -9.83
C ASP A 254 7.54 -45.53 -8.61
N PRO A 255 8.04 -44.66 -7.71
CA PRO A 255 7.23 -44.11 -6.61
C PRO A 255 5.98 -43.34 -7.09
N SER A 256 5.85 -43.10 -8.39
CA SER A 256 4.66 -42.52 -9.05
C SER A 256 3.54 -43.55 -9.30
N ALA A 257 3.81 -44.86 -9.19
CA ALA A 257 2.82 -45.93 -9.34
C ALA A 257 1.85 -46.03 -8.15
N LEU A 258 2.21 -45.41 -7.02
CA LEU A 258 1.39 -45.31 -5.82
C LEU A 258 0.52 -44.05 -5.89
N GLN A 259 -0.73 -44.20 -6.30
CA GLN A 259 -1.68 -43.09 -6.39
C GLN A 259 -2.65 -43.11 -5.22
N PHE A 260 -2.63 -42.07 -4.41
CA PHE A 260 -3.60 -41.86 -3.34
C PHE A 260 -4.72 -40.94 -3.84
N THR A 261 -5.96 -41.38 -3.69
CA THR A 261 -7.16 -40.56 -3.95
C THR A 261 -8.08 -40.57 -2.73
N MET A 262 -8.88 -39.53 -2.59
CA MET A 262 -9.86 -39.35 -1.54
C MET A 262 -11.23 -39.17 -2.17
N GLU A 263 -12.14 -40.08 -1.88
CA GLU A 263 -13.53 -40.03 -2.31
C GLU A 263 -14.40 -39.54 -1.16
N MET A 264 -15.17 -38.48 -1.40
CA MET A 264 -16.03 -37.87 -0.38
C MET A 264 -17.34 -38.67 -0.24
N ALA A 265 -17.79 -38.91 0.99
CA ALA A 265 -19.11 -39.50 1.20
C ALA A 265 -20.21 -38.55 0.70
N ARG A 266 -21.26 -39.12 0.08
CA ARG A 266 -22.35 -38.44 -0.63
C ARG A 266 -22.68 -37.06 -0.02
N THR A 267 -22.33 -36.01 -0.75
CA THR A 267 -22.72 -34.65 -0.41
C THR A 267 -23.98 -34.32 -1.19
N GLU A 268 -25.13 -34.26 -0.52
CA GLU A 268 -26.39 -33.81 -1.15
C GLU A 268 -26.34 -32.31 -1.54
N ALA A 269 -25.36 -31.57 -1.01
CA ALA A 269 -25.00 -30.24 -1.48
C ALA A 269 -24.00 -30.35 -2.63
N GLY A 270 -24.47 -30.16 -3.87
CA GLY A 270 -23.70 -30.21 -5.12
C GLY A 270 -22.63 -29.11 -5.31
N ASP A 271 -21.97 -28.67 -4.23
CA ASP A 271 -20.98 -27.57 -4.24
C ASP A 271 -19.55 -28.05 -3.89
N VAL A 272 -19.32 -29.36 -3.72
CA VAL A 272 -18.01 -29.94 -3.39
C VAL A 272 -17.65 -31.06 -4.37
N PRO A 273 -16.47 -31.03 -5.02
CA PRO A 273 -16.00 -32.13 -5.84
C PRO A 273 -16.03 -33.46 -5.09
N LYS A 274 -16.46 -34.53 -5.77
CA LYS A 274 -16.61 -35.86 -5.17
C LYS A 274 -15.30 -36.59 -4.94
N SER A 275 -14.25 -36.25 -5.70
CA SER A 275 -12.97 -36.94 -5.67
C SER A 275 -11.80 -35.95 -5.66
N TYR A 276 -10.77 -36.28 -4.88
CA TYR A 276 -9.54 -35.51 -4.73
C TYR A 276 -8.32 -36.42 -4.89
N SER A 277 -7.26 -35.93 -5.54
CA SER A 277 -5.95 -36.56 -5.56
C SER A 277 -5.14 -36.12 -4.32
N LEU A 278 -4.46 -37.06 -3.67
CA LEU A 278 -3.55 -36.80 -2.55
C LEU A 278 -2.11 -36.91 -3.03
N ASN A 279 -1.43 -35.78 -3.20
CA ASN A 279 -0.04 -35.77 -3.65
C ASN A 279 0.91 -35.87 -2.45
N MET A 280 1.70 -36.94 -2.37
CA MET A 280 2.69 -37.13 -1.33
C MET A 280 3.95 -36.29 -1.58
N PHE A 281 4.46 -35.60 -0.57
CA PHE A 281 5.75 -34.93 -0.63
C PHE A 281 6.88 -35.92 -0.32
N LYS A 282 7.93 -35.93 -1.16
CA LYS A 282 9.11 -36.77 -0.97
C LYS A 282 10.07 -36.20 0.08
N ASP A 283 10.18 -34.88 0.15
CA ASP A 283 11.07 -34.17 1.07
C ASP A 283 10.27 -33.17 1.92
N PHE A 284 10.26 -33.38 3.24
CA PHE A 284 9.70 -32.41 4.18
C PHE A 284 10.45 -32.40 5.51
N VAL A 285 10.43 -31.26 6.20
CA VAL A 285 11.09 -31.09 7.51
C VAL A 285 10.44 -32.02 8.54
N PRO A 286 11.21 -32.80 9.31
CA PRO A 286 10.67 -33.65 10.37
C PRO A 286 9.78 -32.85 11.34
N MET A 287 8.56 -33.32 11.58
CA MET A 287 7.58 -32.67 12.43
C MET A 287 7.04 -33.65 13.47
N CYS A 288 6.69 -33.14 14.65
CA CYS A 288 5.97 -33.87 15.69
C CYS A 288 4.64 -33.16 15.99
N VAL A 289 3.63 -33.93 16.37
CA VAL A 289 2.31 -33.41 16.75
C VAL A 289 2.22 -33.35 18.27
N PHE A 290 1.75 -32.23 18.79
CA PHE A 290 1.48 -32.04 20.21
C PHE A 290 -0.02 -31.76 20.41
N SER A 291 -0.56 -32.25 21.51
CA SER A 291 -1.90 -31.92 21.97
C SER A 291 -1.82 -31.19 23.30
N GLU A 292 -2.71 -30.22 23.48
CA GLU A 292 -2.90 -29.51 24.74
C GLU A 292 -4.35 -29.71 25.16
N THR A 293 -4.54 -30.26 26.34
CA THR A 293 -5.88 -30.42 26.92
C THR A 293 -6.37 -29.08 27.49
N PRO A 294 -7.70 -28.86 27.63
CA PRO A 294 -8.22 -27.66 28.27
C PRO A 294 -7.73 -27.45 29.72
N GLN A 295 -7.20 -28.50 30.35
CA GLN A 295 -6.60 -28.47 31.68
C GLN A 295 -5.11 -28.07 31.67
N GLY A 296 -4.55 -27.70 30.51
CA GLY A 296 -3.15 -27.26 30.37
C GLY A 296 -2.12 -28.39 30.37
N LYS A 297 -2.54 -29.65 30.29
CA LYS A 297 -1.61 -30.79 30.13
C LYS A 297 -1.21 -30.92 28.66
N VAL A 298 0.09 -30.98 28.41
CA VAL A 298 0.68 -31.11 27.06
C VAL A 298 1.19 -32.53 26.85
N ALA A 299 0.87 -33.12 25.70
CA ALA A 299 1.33 -34.45 25.31
C ALA A 299 1.88 -34.46 23.87
N MET A 300 2.89 -35.29 23.61
CA MET A 300 3.37 -35.59 22.26
C MET A 300 2.55 -36.75 21.67
N GLU A 301 1.83 -36.48 20.58
CA GLU A 301 0.89 -37.42 19.94
C GLU A 301 1.50 -38.30 18.85
N GLY A 302 2.67 -37.92 18.32
CA GLY A 302 3.39 -38.71 17.32
C GLY A 302 4.29 -37.92 16.38
N LYS A 303 4.97 -38.64 15.50
CA LYS A 303 5.87 -38.12 14.46
C LYS A 303 5.16 -38.12 13.11
N VAL A 304 5.33 -37.06 12.34
CA VAL A 304 4.75 -36.97 10.99
C VAL A 304 5.62 -37.75 10.01
N GLU A 305 5.07 -38.82 9.46
CA GLU A 305 5.77 -39.72 8.54
C GLU A 305 5.55 -39.36 7.07
N HIS A 306 4.31 -39.03 6.72
CA HIS A 306 3.95 -38.64 5.35
C HIS A 306 3.20 -37.33 5.35
N LYS A 307 3.51 -36.51 4.34
CA LYS A 307 2.86 -35.23 4.09
C LYS A 307 2.13 -35.27 2.75
N PHE A 308 0.86 -34.90 2.73
CA PHE A 308 0.01 -34.90 1.55
C PHE A 308 -0.54 -33.50 1.21
N ASP A 309 -0.67 -33.17 -0.07
CA ASP A 309 -1.44 -32.03 -0.57
C ASP A 309 -2.68 -32.53 -1.31
N MET A 310 -3.86 -32.25 -0.76
CA MET A 310 -5.13 -32.64 -1.37
C MET A 310 -5.53 -31.64 -2.46
N LYS A 311 -5.68 -32.14 -3.70
CA LYS A 311 -6.08 -31.35 -4.88
C LYS A 311 -7.34 -31.96 -5.51
N PRO A 312 -8.22 -31.16 -6.13
CA PRO A 312 -9.33 -31.70 -6.90
C PRO A 312 -8.83 -32.70 -7.93
N HIS A 313 -9.50 -33.86 -8.03
CA HIS A 313 -9.12 -34.88 -8.99
C HIS A 313 -9.46 -34.45 -10.41
N GLU A 314 -8.68 -34.91 -11.40
CA GLU A 314 -8.81 -34.47 -12.81
C GLU A 314 -10.21 -34.78 -13.39
N GLN A 315 -10.80 -35.91 -13.01
CA GLN A 315 -12.12 -36.32 -13.50
C GLN A 315 -13.26 -35.33 -13.15
N ASN A 316 -13.13 -34.59 -12.03
CA ASN A 316 -14.15 -33.65 -11.56
C ASN A 316 -13.68 -32.18 -11.62
N ILE A 317 -12.72 -31.89 -12.50
CA ILE A 317 -12.09 -30.56 -12.59
C ILE A 317 -13.09 -29.47 -13.01
N GLU A 318 -14.07 -29.81 -13.85
CA GLU A 318 -15.09 -28.87 -14.34
C GLU A 318 -16.02 -28.36 -13.22
N GLU A 319 -16.47 -29.25 -12.34
CA GLU A 319 -17.27 -28.89 -11.17
C GLU A 319 -16.50 -27.96 -10.23
N TYR A 320 -15.22 -28.25 -10.00
CA TYR A 320 -14.35 -27.39 -9.21
C TYR A 320 -14.13 -26.02 -9.87
N HIS A 321 -14.02 -25.98 -11.20
CA HIS A 321 -13.91 -24.72 -11.95
C HIS A 321 -15.18 -23.88 -11.82
N LYS A 322 -16.36 -24.51 -11.88
CA LYS A 322 -17.65 -23.85 -11.64
C LYS A 322 -17.70 -23.26 -10.22
N LEU A 323 -17.32 -24.02 -9.20
CA LEU A 323 -17.22 -23.57 -7.81
C LEU A 323 -16.31 -22.35 -7.66
N CYS A 324 -15.15 -22.35 -8.32
CA CYS A 324 -14.21 -21.22 -8.29
C CYS A 324 -14.78 -19.96 -8.96
N ARG A 325 -15.50 -20.12 -10.08
CA ARG A 325 -16.20 -19.01 -10.76
C ARG A 325 -17.30 -18.42 -9.89
N GLU A 326 -18.10 -19.26 -9.24
CA GLU A 326 -19.17 -18.81 -8.36
C GLU A 326 -18.65 -18.05 -7.14
N ARG A 327 -17.56 -18.51 -6.53
CA ARG A 327 -16.88 -17.77 -5.44
C ARG A 327 -16.39 -16.41 -5.90
N THR A 328 -15.77 -16.38 -7.07
CA THR A 328 -15.29 -15.14 -7.67
C THR A 328 -16.45 -14.18 -7.90
N LYS A 329 -17.56 -14.66 -8.49
CA LYS A 329 -18.79 -13.88 -8.70
C LYS A 329 -19.37 -13.36 -7.39
N LYS A 330 -19.52 -14.21 -6.37
CA LYS A 330 -20.00 -13.83 -5.03
C LYS A 330 -19.11 -12.77 -4.37
N SER A 331 -17.78 -12.90 -4.49
CA SER A 331 -16.82 -11.92 -3.96
C SER A 331 -16.78 -10.60 -4.73
N MET A 332 -17.18 -10.61 -6.00
CA MET A 332 -17.26 -9.43 -6.85
C MET A 332 -18.52 -8.58 -6.60
N VAL A 333 -19.53 -9.15 -5.94
CA VAL A 333 -20.71 -8.39 -5.50
C VAL A 333 -20.28 -7.48 -4.35
N LYS A 334 -20.29 -6.17 -4.59
CA LYS A 334 -19.99 -5.18 -3.54
C LYS A 334 -21.10 -5.24 -2.49
N ILE A 335 -20.73 -5.52 -1.24
CA ILE A 335 -21.64 -5.54 -0.08
C ILE A 335 -22.23 -4.14 0.18
N ARG A 336 -21.54 -3.07 -0.25
CA ARG A 336 -22.01 -1.68 -0.15
C ARG A 336 -22.29 -1.11 -1.54
N GLN A 337 -23.51 -0.65 -1.76
CA GLN A 337 -23.91 0.06 -2.98
C GLN A 337 -23.94 1.57 -2.68
N ILE A 338 -23.26 2.35 -3.51
CA ILE A 338 -23.32 3.81 -3.47
C ILE A 338 -24.65 4.20 -4.13
N GLN A 339 -25.57 4.77 -3.36
CA GLN A 339 -26.77 5.37 -3.93
C GLN A 339 -26.39 6.70 -4.57
N VAL A 340 -26.56 6.80 -5.89
CA VAL A 340 -26.42 8.08 -6.60
C VAL A 340 -27.69 8.88 -6.36
N ILE A 341 -27.55 10.05 -5.75
CA ILE A 341 -28.67 10.97 -5.53
C ILE A 341 -28.95 11.66 -6.86
N ASN A 342 -30.04 11.28 -7.52
CA ASN A 342 -30.44 11.78 -8.86
C ASN A 342 -31.03 13.20 -8.84
N ASN A 343 -31.10 13.85 -7.67
CA ASN A 343 -31.62 15.21 -7.52
C ASN A 343 -30.53 16.16 -7.00
N ASP A 344 -29.57 16.40 -7.88
CA ASP A 344 -28.41 17.27 -7.76
C ASP A 344 -28.73 18.75 -8.06
N ARG A 345 -30.02 19.12 -7.98
CA ARG A 345 -30.44 20.51 -7.85
C ARG A 345 -29.90 20.99 -6.50
N GLY A 346 -28.78 21.73 -6.53
CA GLY A 346 -27.96 22.17 -5.39
C GLY A 346 -28.66 22.98 -4.27
N VAL A 347 -29.99 22.94 -4.20
CA VAL A 347 -30.87 23.50 -3.15
C VAL A 347 -30.51 22.93 -1.76
N HIS A 348 -29.99 21.70 -1.68
CA HIS A 348 -29.58 21.06 -0.42
C HIS A 348 -28.07 21.07 -0.17
N MET A 349 -27.28 21.65 -1.09
CA MET A 349 -25.83 21.75 -0.92
C MET A 349 -25.53 22.92 0.01
N ARG A 350 -24.85 22.65 1.13
CA ARG A 350 -24.39 23.73 2.02
C ARG A 350 -23.39 24.60 1.25
N PRO A 351 -23.58 25.94 1.20
CA PRO A 351 -22.60 26.81 0.57
C PRO A 351 -21.28 26.77 1.35
N MET A 352 -20.17 26.73 0.61
CA MET A 352 -18.82 26.78 1.16
C MET A 352 -18.61 28.06 1.99
N PRO A 353 -17.94 28.00 3.16
CA PRO A 353 -17.60 29.20 3.92
C PRO A 353 -16.71 30.12 3.08
N GLY A 354 -17.21 31.32 2.73
CA GLY A 354 -16.42 32.37 2.07
C GLY A 354 -16.90 32.86 0.71
N MET A 355 -17.98 32.32 0.13
CA MET A 355 -18.48 32.74 -1.20
C MET A 355 -19.92 33.30 -1.15
N VAL A 356 -20.21 34.12 -0.14
CA VAL A 356 -21.49 34.84 -0.01
C VAL A 356 -21.44 36.09 -0.89
N GLY A 357 -21.95 35.99 -2.12
CA GLY A 357 -21.97 37.14 -3.02
C GLY A 357 -22.83 37.05 -4.28
N LEU A 358 -23.44 35.90 -4.60
CA LEU A 358 -24.38 35.79 -5.71
C LEU A 358 -25.36 34.65 -5.43
N ILE A 359 -26.55 35.01 -4.97
CA ILE A 359 -27.88 34.38 -5.15
C ILE A 359 -28.76 34.99 -4.04
N SER A 360 -29.60 35.96 -4.39
CA SER A 360 -30.70 36.38 -3.53
C SER A 360 -31.87 35.43 -3.74
N SER A 361 -32.05 34.45 -2.85
CA SER A 361 -33.31 33.71 -2.76
C SER A 361 -34.19 34.37 -1.72
N SER A 362 -35.31 34.89 -2.18
CA SER A 362 -36.42 35.49 -1.43
C SER A 362 -36.78 34.70 -0.18
N SER A 363 -36.49 35.28 0.99
CA SER A 363 -37.21 34.99 2.23
C SER A 363 -37.18 36.25 3.09
N LYS A 364 -38.37 36.83 3.26
CA LYS A 364 -38.64 37.86 4.25
C LYS A 364 -38.42 37.24 5.62
N ASP A 365 -37.49 37.77 6.40
CA ASP A 365 -37.71 38.24 7.77
C ASP A 365 -36.40 38.39 8.56
N LYS A 366 -36.33 39.49 9.31
CA LYS A 366 -35.23 39.95 10.19
C LYS A 366 -33.96 40.47 9.49
N LYS A 367 -34.11 41.68 8.96
CA LYS A 367 -33.01 42.60 8.64
C LYS A 367 -32.31 43.06 9.93
N ARG A 368 -31.30 42.32 10.40
CA ARG A 368 -30.19 42.92 11.15
C ARG A 368 -29.29 43.56 10.10
N THR A 369 -29.20 44.89 10.10
CA THR A 369 -28.30 45.65 9.23
C THR A 369 -26.88 45.15 9.43
N GLN A 370 -26.33 44.50 8.40
CA GLN A 370 -24.91 44.19 8.28
C GLN A 370 -24.14 45.52 8.28
N PRO A 371 -23.00 45.63 8.99
CA PRO A 371 -22.18 46.82 8.93
C PRO A 371 -21.69 46.96 7.49
N VAL A 372 -21.96 48.12 6.88
CA VAL A 372 -21.36 48.50 5.59
C VAL A 372 -19.86 48.32 5.74
N LYS A 373 -19.25 47.46 4.90
CA LYS A 373 -17.80 47.41 4.75
C LYS A 373 -17.35 48.83 4.43
N GLN A 374 -16.74 49.49 5.40
CA GLN A 374 -16.07 50.76 5.18
C GLN A 374 -15.05 50.50 4.08
N SER A 375 -15.09 51.31 3.03
CA SER A 375 -14.06 51.34 2.03
C SER A 375 -12.71 51.51 2.74
N ASP A 376 -11.81 50.55 2.61
CA ASP A 376 -10.41 50.70 2.97
C ASP A 376 -9.75 51.69 2.01
N VAL A 377 -10.18 52.95 2.07
CA VAL A 377 -9.40 54.06 1.56
C VAL A 377 -8.25 54.20 2.56
N LYS A 378 -7.02 53.95 2.11
CA LYS A 378 -5.82 54.24 2.88
C LYS A 378 -5.86 55.73 3.23
N ARG A 379 -6.33 56.05 4.43
CA ARG A 379 -6.44 57.43 4.94
C ARG A 379 -5.06 58.07 4.91
N THR A 380 -4.89 59.11 4.10
CA THR A 380 -3.66 59.89 4.02
C THR A 380 -3.53 60.77 5.25
N ARG A 381 -2.34 60.80 5.85
CA ARG A 381 -2.05 61.65 7.02
C ARG A 381 -2.10 63.11 6.59
N ARG A 382 -2.85 63.94 7.32
CA ARG A 382 -2.82 65.41 7.18
C ARG A 382 -1.63 66.01 7.91
N ASP A 383 -1.31 67.25 7.57
CA ASP A 383 -0.28 68.01 8.27
C ASP A 383 -0.67 68.23 9.74
N ARG A 384 0.33 68.25 10.62
CA ARG A 384 0.11 68.21 12.07
C ARG A 384 -0.54 69.49 12.58
N GLY A 385 -0.08 70.67 12.16
CA GLY A 385 -0.62 71.95 12.63
C GLY A 385 -2.09 72.15 12.24
N GLU A 386 -2.45 71.80 11.00
CA GLU A 386 -3.84 71.87 10.53
C GLU A 386 -4.78 70.95 11.31
N LEU A 387 -4.28 69.78 11.73
CA LEU A 387 -5.07 68.83 12.49
C LEU A 387 -5.28 69.31 13.94
N GLU A 388 -4.30 69.98 14.54
CA GLU A 388 -4.42 70.57 15.88
C GLU A 388 -5.50 71.68 15.90
N ASP A 389 -5.52 72.56 14.89
CA ASP A 389 -6.56 73.60 14.75
C ASP A 389 -7.97 73.01 14.60
N ILE A 390 -8.10 71.93 13.82
CA ILE A 390 -9.36 71.20 13.68
C ILE A 390 -9.76 70.54 15.00
N MET A 391 -8.80 70.00 15.77
CA MET A 391 -9.07 69.42 17.09
C MET A 391 -9.60 70.47 18.06
N PHE A 392 -8.96 71.63 18.18
CA PHE A 392 -9.45 72.68 19.08
C PHE A 392 -10.89 73.09 18.75
N LYS A 393 -11.23 73.26 17.46
CA LYS A 393 -12.61 73.53 17.02
C LYS A 393 -13.61 72.41 17.35
N LEU A 394 -13.19 71.13 17.28
CA LEU A 394 -14.07 70.02 17.68
C LEU A 394 -14.31 69.99 19.19
N PHE A 395 -13.30 70.31 19.99
CA PHE A 395 -13.41 70.34 21.46
C PHE A 395 -14.17 71.56 21.98
N GLU A 396 -14.24 72.66 21.22
CA GLU A 396 -15.20 73.75 21.46
C GLU A 396 -16.65 73.28 21.28
N ARG A 397 -16.93 72.41 20.30
CA ARG A 397 -18.29 71.88 20.07
C ARG A 397 -18.75 70.97 21.20
N GLN A 398 -17.85 70.13 21.72
CA GLN A 398 -18.12 69.23 22.84
C GLN A 398 -16.84 68.99 23.66
N PRO A 399 -16.91 69.03 25.00
CA PRO A 399 -15.70 68.97 25.83
C PRO A 399 -15.02 67.59 25.81
N ASN A 400 -15.77 66.52 25.50
CA ASN A 400 -15.33 65.14 25.64
C ASN A 400 -15.64 64.36 24.37
N TRP A 401 -14.62 63.69 23.82
CA TRP A 401 -14.74 62.98 22.54
C TRP A 401 -14.24 61.55 22.61
N ALA A 402 -14.96 60.60 22.02
CA ALA A 402 -14.49 59.22 21.88
C ALA A 402 -13.56 59.08 20.65
N LEU A 403 -12.52 58.26 20.75
CA LEU A 403 -11.55 58.05 19.65
C LEU A 403 -12.23 57.69 18.33
N LYS A 404 -13.27 56.85 18.37
CA LYS A 404 -14.00 56.43 17.16
C LYS A 404 -14.68 57.60 16.46
N GLN A 405 -15.20 58.56 17.21
CA GLN A 405 -15.87 59.73 16.67
C GLN A 405 -14.84 60.70 16.07
N LEU A 406 -13.71 60.91 16.75
CA LEU A 406 -12.63 61.75 16.20
C LEU A 406 -12.04 61.16 14.91
N VAL A 407 -11.88 59.83 14.82
CA VAL A 407 -11.45 59.15 13.59
C VAL A 407 -12.46 59.34 12.45
N GLN A 408 -13.75 59.42 12.76
CA GLN A 408 -14.81 59.61 11.78
C GLN A 408 -14.91 61.06 11.30
N GLU A 409 -14.77 62.04 12.19
CA GLU A 409 -14.86 63.46 11.86
C GLU A 409 -13.60 63.97 11.13
N THR A 410 -12.43 63.40 11.43
CA THR A 410 -11.15 63.83 10.84
C THR A 410 -10.69 63.01 9.64
N ASP A 411 -11.29 61.83 9.44
CA ASP A 411 -10.83 60.81 8.50
C ASP A 411 -9.32 60.50 8.62
N GLN A 412 -8.77 60.59 9.84
CA GLN A 412 -7.36 60.28 10.10
C GLN A 412 -7.17 58.86 10.66
N PRO A 413 -6.02 58.20 10.39
CA PRO A 413 -5.70 56.90 10.98
C PRO A 413 -5.69 56.97 12.51
N ALA A 414 -6.33 56.00 13.16
CA ALA A 414 -6.49 55.97 14.63
C ALA A 414 -5.16 56.01 15.41
N GLN A 415 -4.08 55.49 14.82
CA GLN A 415 -2.76 55.52 15.45
C GLN A 415 -2.14 56.93 15.44
N PHE A 416 -2.24 57.64 14.31
CA PHE A 416 -1.73 59.00 14.16
C PHE A 416 -2.50 59.98 15.06
N LEU A 417 -3.82 59.80 15.15
CA LEU A 417 -4.65 60.64 16.02
C LEU A 417 -4.33 60.44 17.51
N LYS A 418 -3.96 59.22 17.94
CA LYS A 418 -3.52 58.97 19.32
C LYS A 418 -2.21 59.67 19.66
N GLU A 419 -1.28 59.80 18.71
CA GLU A 419 0.00 60.50 18.94
C GLU A 419 -0.27 61.97 19.29
N ILE A 420 -1.15 62.64 18.54
CA ILE A 420 -1.52 64.04 18.77
C ILE A 420 -2.39 64.18 20.04
N LEU A 421 -3.36 63.28 20.24
CA LEU A 421 -4.22 63.32 21.43
C LEU A 421 -3.44 63.07 22.74
N ASN A 422 -2.33 62.33 22.71
CA ASN A 422 -1.48 62.17 23.90
C ASN A 422 -0.78 63.47 24.31
N GLU A 423 -0.55 64.38 23.36
CA GLU A 423 0.09 65.65 23.64
C GLU A 423 -0.92 66.71 24.10
N LEU A 424 -2.07 66.80 23.42
CA LEU A 424 -3.06 67.85 23.67
C LEU A 424 -4.14 67.49 24.70
N CYS A 425 -4.46 66.20 24.86
CA CYS A 425 -5.61 65.75 25.63
C CYS A 425 -5.22 64.82 26.80
N VAL A 426 -6.12 64.72 27.78
CA VAL A 426 -6.11 63.74 28.86
C VAL A 426 -7.13 62.65 28.55
N TYR A 427 -6.74 61.38 28.69
CA TYR A 427 -7.63 60.24 28.48
C TYR A 427 -8.31 59.80 29.78
N ASN A 428 -9.65 59.84 29.78
CA ASN A 428 -10.46 59.45 30.94
C ASN A 428 -10.58 57.92 31.06
N LYS A 429 -9.88 57.34 32.03
CA LYS A 429 -9.86 55.88 32.25
C LYS A 429 -11.01 55.37 33.14
N ARG A 430 -11.70 56.24 33.89
CA ARG A 430 -12.73 55.86 34.88
C ARG A 430 -13.82 56.96 34.99
N GLY A 431 -15.02 56.58 35.43
CA GLY A 431 -16.17 57.49 35.61
C GLY A 431 -17.15 57.49 34.42
N THR A 432 -18.15 58.38 34.45
CA THR A 432 -19.21 58.48 33.43
C THR A 432 -18.66 58.77 32.03
N ASN A 433 -17.51 59.45 31.94
CA ASN A 433 -16.82 59.80 30.70
C ASN A 433 -15.70 58.79 30.33
N GLN A 434 -15.74 57.57 30.86
CA GLN A 434 -14.72 56.56 30.58
C GLN A 434 -14.61 56.30 29.07
N GLY A 435 -13.38 56.32 28.55
CA GLY A 435 -13.10 56.06 27.15
C GLY A 435 -13.10 57.28 26.24
N THR A 436 -13.24 58.48 26.80
CA THR A 436 -13.19 59.76 26.09
C THR A 436 -11.90 60.53 26.36
N TYR A 437 -11.56 61.44 25.46
CA TYR A 437 -10.45 62.39 25.58
C TYR A 437 -11.03 63.76 25.90
N GLU A 438 -10.35 64.52 26.75
CA GLU A 438 -10.65 65.93 27.06
C GLU A 438 -9.39 66.76 26.88
N LEU A 439 -9.48 68.01 26.42
CA LEU A 439 -8.31 68.89 26.34
C LEU A 439 -7.67 69.09 27.72
N LYS A 440 -6.33 69.13 27.75
CA LYS A 440 -5.59 69.51 28.96
C LYS A 440 -6.04 70.91 29.42
N PRO A 441 -6.08 71.17 30.73
CA PRO A 441 -6.54 72.45 31.28
C PRO A 441 -5.69 73.63 30.83
N GLU A 442 -4.42 73.39 30.46
CA GLU A 442 -3.48 74.38 29.91
C GLU A 442 -3.98 74.97 28.57
N TYR A 443 -4.65 74.17 27.74
CA TYR A 443 -5.18 74.61 26.44
C TYR A 443 -6.64 75.06 26.50
N LYS A 444 -7.31 74.92 27.66
CA LYS A 444 -8.68 75.44 27.84
C LYS A 444 -8.72 76.96 28.08
N LYS A 445 -7.60 77.57 28.47
CA LYS A 445 -7.54 78.98 28.91
C LYS A 445 -7.15 80.00 27.85
N THR A 446 -6.72 79.58 26.66
CA THR A 446 -6.22 80.52 25.64
C THR A 446 -7.30 81.17 24.77
N VAL A 447 -8.58 80.82 24.96
CA VAL A 447 -9.70 81.41 24.19
C VAL A 447 -10.37 82.58 24.93
N GLU A 448 -10.15 82.74 26.25
CA GLU A 448 -10.69 83.88 27.01
C GLU A 448 -9.75 85.11 27.04
N ASP A 449 -8.48 84.98 26.65
CA ASP A 449 -7.47 86.07 26.70
C ASP A 449 -7.19 86.77 25.36
N THR A 450 -8.09 86.66 24.36
CA THR A 450 -8.07 87.55 23.17
C THR A 450 -9.27 88.50 23.13
N GLY A 451 -9.86 88.76 24.30
CA GLY A 451 -11.04 89.63 24.47
C GLY A 451 -11.03 90.46 25.75
N ALA A 452 -9.87 90.94 26.22
CA ALA A 452 -9.78 92.03 27.18
C ALA A 452 -8.43 92.77 27.05
N GLU A 453 -8.54 94.06 26.69
CA GLU A 453 -7.52 95.09 26.41
C GLU A 453 -6.71 95.02 25.11
#